data_AF-A0A950S8L7-F1
#
_entry.id   AF-A0A950S8L7-F1
#
_cell.length_a   1.000
_cell.length_b   1.000
_cell.length_c   1.000
_cell.angle_alpha   90.00
_cell.angle_beta   90.00
_cell.angle_gamma   90.00
#
_symmetry.space_group_name_H-M   'P 1'
#
loop_
_entity.id
_entity.type
_entity.pdbx_description
1 polymer ?
#
loop_
_entity_poly.entity_id
_entity_poly.type
_entity_poly.pdbx_seq_one_letter_code
_entity_poly.pdbx_strand_id
1 'polypeptide(L)' 'MRRKTTNIVYCRTGMQASMTYFVLRYLGYDASLYDGSFIEWSKAGEMIRTG' A
#
# COMPACT_ATOMS: atom_id res chain seq x y z
N MET A 1 -17.18 -1.43 19.36
CA MET A 1 -17.01 -0.66 18.10
C MET A 1 -15.71 -1.10 17.44
N ARG A 2 -15.76 -1.73 16.26
CA ARG A 2 -14.57 -2.23 15.55
C ARG A 2 -13.92 -1.04 14.84
N ARG A 3 -12.64 -0.73 15.11
CA ARG A 3 -11.93 0.36 14.41
C ARG A 3 -11.99 0.08 12.91
N LYS A 4 -12.50 1.03 12.11
CA LYS A 4 -12.35 0.99 10.66
C LYS A 4 -10.86 0.98 10.38
N THR A 5 -10.36 -0.14 9.87
CA THR A 5 -8.95 -0.31 9.55
C THR A 5 -8.85 -0.16 8.04
N THR A 6 -8.36 1.00 7.59
CA THR A 6 -8.14 1.26 6.17
C THR A 6 -6.80 0.63 5.77
N ASN A 7 -6.83 -0.31 4.84
CA ASN A 7 -5.66 -1.07 4.41
C ASN A 7 -4.99 -0.33 3.25
N ILE A 8 -3.80 0.22 3.47
CA ILE A 8 -3.00 0.87 2.42
C ILE A 8 -1.99 -0.13 1.90
N VAL A 9 -2.06 -0.43 0.60
CA VAL A 9 -1.21 -1.42 -0.06
C VAL A 9 -0.17 -0.70 -0.92
N TYR A 10 1.09 -1.10 -0.79
CA TYR A 10 2.20 -0.56 -1.60
C TYR A 10 3.23 -1.66 -1.89
N CYS A 11 4.05 -1.47 -2.92
CA CYS A 11 5.17 -2.35 -3.22
C CYS A 11 6.38 -1.53 -3.69
N ARG A 12 7.18 -2.03 -4.64
CA ARG A 12 8.28 -1.27 -5.24
C ARG A 12 7.80 -0.28 -6.30
N THR A 13 6.91 -0.70 -7.21
CA THR A 13 6.48 0.04 -8.42
C THR A 13 4.95 0.04 -8.63
N GLY A 14 4.15 -0.25 -7.59
CA GLY A 14 2.69 -0.36 -7.69
C GLY A 14 2.15 -1.70 -8.24
N MET A 15 2.86 -2.40 -9.14
CA MET A 15 2.32 -3.58 -9.86
C MET A 15 1.84 -4.73 -8.94
N GLN A 16 2.66 -5.15 -7.99
CA GLN A 16 2.27 -6.25 -7.08
C GLN A 16 1.21 -5.80 -6.05
N ALA A 17 1.21 -4.52 -5.70
CA ALA A 17 0.25 -3.95 -4.77
C ALA A 17 -1.16 -3.88 -5.37
N SER A 18 -1.29 -3.70 -6.69
CA SER A 18 -2.57 -3.73 -7.41
C SER A 18 -3.31 -5.05 -7.22
N MET A 19 -2.62 -6.19 -7.32
CA MET A 19 -3.25 -7.51 -7.16
C MET A 19 -3.80 -7.70 -5.75
N THR A 20 -3.03 -7.33 -4.73
CA THR A 20 -3.48 -7.38 -3.33
C THR A 20 -4.62 -6.40 -3.06
N TYR A 21 -4.61 -5.20 -3.66
CA TYR A 21 -5.72 -4.25 -3.61
C TYR A 21 -7.02 -4.85 -4.16
N PHE A 22 -6.95 -5.52 -5.33
CA PHE A 22 -8.12 -6.19 -5.92
C PHE A 22 -8.68 -7.29 -5.00
N VAL A 23 -7.81 -8.13 -4.43
CA VAL A 23 -8.23 -9.21 -3.51
C VAL A 23 -8.87 -8.64 -2.24
N LEU A 24 -8.28 -7.61 -1.64
CA LEU A 24 -8.83 -6.98 -0.43
C LEU A 24 -10.20 -6.35 -0.70
N ARG A 25 -10.37 -5.69 -1.85
CA ARG A 25 -11.65 -5.10 -2.24
C ARG A 25 -12.71 -6.15 -2.55
N TYR A 26 -12.30 -7.27 -3.16
CA TYR A 26 -13.19 -8.42 -3.39
C TYR A 26 -13.69 -9.03 -2.08
N LEU A 27 -12.84 -9.10 -1.06
CA LEU A 27 -13.18 -9.59 0.28
C LEU A 27 -13.98 -8.59 1.13
N GLY A 28 -14.33 -7.41 0.60
CA GLY A 28 -15.12 -6.39 1.29
C GLY A 28 -14.33 -5.56 2.29
N TYR A 29 -12.99 -5.57 2.24
CA TYR A 29 -12.17 -4.70 3.07
C TYR A 29 -12.09 -3.30 2.49
N ASP A 30 -11.98 -2.31 3.39
CA ASP A 30 -11.61 -0.95 3.03
C ASP A 30 -10.12 -0.93 2.68
N ALA A 31 -9.81 -0.83 1.39
CA ALA A 31 -8.45 -0.89 0.87
C ALA A 31 -8.20 0.25 -0.12
N SER A 32 -6.98 0.80 -0.06
CA SER A 32 -6.47 1.86 -0.92
C SER A 32 -5.08 1.49 -1.42
N LEU A 33 -4.80 1.79 -2.69
CA LEU A 33 -3.50 1.53 -3.32
C LEU A 33 -2.66 2.81 -3.29
N TYR A 34 -1.43 2.72 -2.77
CA TYR A 34 -0.45 3.79 -2.90
C TYR A 34 0.43 3.54 -4.13
N ASP A 35 0.07 4.20 -5.23
CA ASP A 35 0.68 4.02 -6.55
C ASP A 35 2.14 4.49 -6.60
N GLY A 36 2.46 5.57 -5.87
CA GLY A 36 3.82 6.07 -5.67
C GLY A 36 4.80 5.02 -5.13
N SER A 37 4.28 4.11 -4.31
CA SER A 37 5.00 2.94 -3.80
C SER A 37 6.38 3.32 -3.21
N PHE A 38 7.28 2.36 -3.05
CA PHE A 38 8.60 2.61 -2.46
C PHE A 38 9.46 3.60 -3.26
N ILE A 39 9.26 3.70 -4.58
CA ILE A 39 10.07 4.60 -5.42
C ILE A 39 9.79 6.07 -5.13
N GLU A 40 8.52 6.47 -5.01
CA GLU A 40 8.17 7.85 -4.64
C GLU A 40 8.67 8.17 -3.23
N TRP A 41 8.44 7.26 -2.27
CA TRP A 41 8.89 7.40 -0.89
C TRP A 41 10.43 7.53 -0.78
N SER A 42 11.16 6.69 -1.52
CA SER A 42 12.62 6.73 -1.52
C SER A 42 13.17 7.98 -2.19
N LYS A 43 12.46 8.56 -3.16
CA LYS A 43 12.84 9.83 -3.81
C LYS A 43 12.55 11.04 -2.92
N ALA A 44 11.56 10.95 -2.03
CA ALA A 44 11.25 12.01 -1.08
C ALA A 44 12.35 12.21 -0.01
N GLY A 45 13.35 11.32 0.07
CA GLY A 45 14.45 11.43 1.04
C GLY A 45 14.03 11.10 2.47
N GLU A 46 12.87 10.47 2.63
CA GLU A 46 12.31 10.07 3.92
C GLU A 46 13.13 8.94 4.56
N MET A 47 12.95 8.75 5.87
CA MET A 47 13.71 7.75 6.62
C MET A 47 13.43 6.34 6.10
N ILE A 48 14.43 5.73 5.47
CA ILE A 48 14.44 4.32 5.09
C ILE A 48 15.30 3.58 6.09
N ARG A 49 14.73 2.56 6.74
CA ARG A 49 15.50 1.69 7.64
C ARG A 49 16.06 0.52 6.82
N THR A 50 17.37 0.48 6.62
CA THR A 50 18.07 -0.68 6.05
C THR A 50 18.41 -1.67 7.17
N GLY A 51 18.35 -2.96 6.85
CA GLY A 51 18.74 -4.05 7.75
C GLY A 51 20.23 -4.33 7.70
#